data_AF-A0A2G9RCL0-F1
#
_entry.id   AF-A0A2G9RCL0-F1
#
_cell.length_a   1.000
_cell.length_b   1.000
_cell.length_c   1.000
_cell.angle_alpha   90.00
_cell.angle_beta   90.00
_cell.angle_gamma   90.00
#
_symmetry.space_group_name_H-M   'P 1'
#
loop_
_entity.id
_entity.type
_entity.pdbx_description
1 polymer ?
#
loop_
_entity_poly.entity_id
_entity_poly.type
_entity_poly.pdbx_seq_one_letter_code
_entity_poly.pdbx_strand_id
1 'polypeptide(L)'
;VSVIKDLYEAELADARKVLDETAKHRARLQIELGKYRSDFDELTKNFKKKDAELVSAQHRNKDLEALHFRSEAELTTTLEDKRKLEAEVADLRAQLAKAEDGHAVAKKQLEKETLMRVDMENRCQSLQEELEFRKNVYEEECRETRKRHERSYVEVDRGNGYDYESKLAQALDELRKQHDEQVRLYKEELEQTYQAKLDNIKRSSDHTDQAAEAAREELMEARMRIESLGYQLSGLQKQYTIGMNNFLFVLMTVLYSIERLKLSPSPQSRVTVSRATSSSSSSTARQSRSKRKRVEVEESVEGSTIKSSSSWTRHASREMNTDAEEEGTGDRGSSSKFHVSQQSSATGSISIEECGNEGNFIHLKNSSDK
;
A
#
# COMPACT_ATOMS: atom_id res chain seq x y z
N VAL A 1 -47.83 -154.40 -129.24
CA VAL A 1 -46.90 -154.34 -128.09
C VAL A 1 -46.13 -153.03 -128.04
N SER A 2 -45.49 -152.56 -129.13
CA SER A 2 -44.75 -151.27 -129.13
C SER A 2 -45.56 -150.07 -128.62
N VAL A 3 -46.69 -149.74 -129.26
CA VAL A 3 -47.46 -148.51 -129.00
C VAL A 3 -47.83 -148.29 -127.52
N ILE A 4 -48.12 -149.37 -126.78
CA ILE A 4 -48.44 -149.29 -125.34
C ILE A 4 -47.20 -148.95 -124.51
N LYS A 5 -46.04 -149.52 -124.87
CA LYS A 5 -44.76 -149.18 -124.26
C LYS A 5 -44.39 -147.72 -124.55
N ASP A 6 -44.57 -147.29 -125.81
CA ASP A 6 -44.26 -145.93 -126.25
C ASP A 6 -45.12 -144.87 -125.51
N LEU A 7 -46.40 -145.18 -125.23
CA LEU A 7 -47.29 -144.37 -124.39
C LEU A 7 -46.83 -144.32 -122.92
N TYR A 8 -46.50 -145.46 -122.30
CA TYR A 8 -45.98 -145.46 -120.92
C TYR A 8 -44.62 -144.75 -120.79
N GLU A 9 -43.75 -144.83 -121.81
CA GLU A 9 -42.49 -144.08 -121.82
C GLU A 9 -42.72 -142.58 -121.96
N ALA A 10 -43.74 -142.14 -122.71
CA ALA A 10 -44.16 -140.74 -122.77
C ALA A 10 -44.75 -140.25 -121.44
N GLU A 11 -45.68 -141.00 -120.83
CA GLU A 11 -46.25 -140.68 -119.51
C GLU A 11 -45.18 -140.62 -118.41
N LEU A 12 -44.20 -141.54 -118.42
CA LEU A 12 -43.05 -141.51 -117.51
C LEU A 12 -42.14 -140.30 -117.77
N ALA A 13 -41.97 -139.87 -119.02
CA ALA A 13 -41.20 -138.68 -119.35
C ALA A 13 -41.90 -137.40 -118.87
N ASP A 14 -43.23 -137.30 -119.01
CA ASP A 14 -44.01 -136.15 -118.55
C ASP A 14 -44.12 -136.11 -117.02
N ALA A 15 -44.30 -137.26 -116.36
CA ALA A 15 -44.24 -137.35 -114.90
C ALA A 15 -42.87 -136.91 -114.35
N ARG A 16 -41.76 -137.23 -115.04
CA ARG A 16 -40.42 -136.72 -114.70
C ARG A 16 -40.32 -135.21 -114.86
N LYS A 17 -40.80 -134.63 -115.97
CA LYS A 17 -40.82 -133.16 -116.17
C LYS A 17 -41.56 -132.45 -115.04
N VAL A 18 -42.77 -132.92 -114.68
CA VAL A 18 -43.58 -132.33 -113.60
C VAL A 18 -42.89 -132.46 -112.24
N LEU A 19 -42.19 -133.57 -111.99
CA LEU A 19 -41.40 -133.74 -110.76
C LEU A 19 -40.21 -132.78 -110.71
N ASP A 20 -39.47 -132.61 -111.80
CA ASP A 20 -38.34 -131.67 -111.90
C ASP A 20 -38.80 -130.21 -111.80
N GLU A 21 -39.91 -129.85 -112.43
CA GLU A 21 -40.54 -128.53 -112.29
C GLU A 21 -40.99 -128.29 -110.85
N THR A 22 -41.65 -129.26 -110.22
CA THR A 22 -42.07 -129.17 -108.81
C THR A 22 -40.87 -129.05 -107.87
N ALA A 23 -39.79 -129.79 -108.13
CA ALA A 23 -38.53 -129.69 -107.39
C ALA A 23 -37.88 -128.31 -107.57
N LYS A 24 -37.91 -127.74 -108.78
CA LYS A 24 -37.44 -126.38 -109.09
C LYS A 24 -38.29 -125.30 -108.42
N HIS A 25 -39.61 -125.45 -108.38
CA HIS A 25 -40.52 -124.56 -107.65
C HIS A 25 -40.28 -124.65 -106.13
N ARG A 26 -40.14 -125.86 -105.57
CA ARG A 26 -39.78 -126.07 -104.16
C ARG A 26 -38.43 -125.43 -103.81
N ALA A 27 -37.42 -125.59 -104.67
CA ALA A 27 -36.10 -124.98 -104.46
C ALA A 27 -36.13 -123.45 -104.52
N ARG A 28 -36.88 -122.86 -105.46
CA ARG A 28 -37.11 -121.39 -105.52
C ARG A 28 -37.75 -120.88 -104.23
N LEU A 29 -38.86 -121.49 -103.81
CA LEU A 29 -39.57 -121.11 -102.58
C LEU A 29 -38.68 -121.29 -101.34
N GLN A 30 -37.83 -122.31 -101.29
CA GLN A 30 -36.88 -122.52 -100.19
C GLN A 30 -35.79 -121.43 -100.16
N ILE A 31 -35.31 -120.96 -101.32
CA ILE A 31 -34.37 -119.84 -101.40
C ILE A 31 -35.04 -118.52 -100.99
N GLU A 32 -36.26 -118.26 -101.46
CA GLU A 32 -37.04 -117.07 -101.10
C GLU A 32 -37.35 -117.04 -99.60
N LEU A 33 -37.81 -118.16 -99.03
CA LEU A 33 -38.03 -118.30 -97.59
C LEU A 33 -36.73 -118.14 -96.79
N GLY A 34 -35.59 -118.62 -97.32
CA GLY A 34 -34.27 -118.38 -96.76
C GLY A 34 -33.89 -116.89 -96.71
N LYS A 35 -34.12 -116.15 -97.80
CA LYS A 35 -33.91 -114.70 -97.88
C LYS A 35 -34.82 -113.94 -96.91
N TYR A 36 -36.12 -114.22 -96.92
CA TYR A 36 -37.05 -113.55 -96.00
C TYR A 36 -36.71 -113.83 -94.53
N ARG A 37 -36.13 -114.99 -94.20
CA ARG A 37 -35.59 -115.26 -92.85
C ARG A 37 -34.35 -114.42 -92.53
N SER A 38 -33.36 -114.31 -93.42
CA SER A 38 -32.20 -113.44 -93.18
C SER A 38 -32.59 -111.98 -93.03
N ASP A 39 -33.47 -111.50 -93.91
CA ASP A 39 -33.95 -110.11 -93.91
C ASP A 39 -34.72 -109.80 -92.62
N PHE A 40 -35.54 -110.75 -92.13
CA PHE A 40 -36.25 -110.64 -90.85
C PHE A 40 -35.30 -110.64 -89.65
N ASP A 41 -34.26 -111.48 -89.65
CA ASP A 41 -33.26 -111.52 -88.58
C ASP A 41 -32.41 -110.23 -88.53
N GLU A 42 -32.06 -109.68 -89.70
CA GLU A 42 -31.37 -108.39 -89.81
C GLU A 42 -32.25 -107.22 -89.36
N LEU A 43 -33.51 -107.17 -89.82
CA LEU A 43 -34.48 -106.16 -89.39
C LEU A 43 -34.72 -106.23 -87.88
N THR A 44 -34.80 -107.44 -87.31
CA THR A 44 -34.95 -107.67 -85.86
C THR A 44 -33.74 -107.17 -85.07
N LYS A 45 -32.51 -107.39 -85.57
CA LYS A 45 -31.28 -106.84 -84.95
C LYS A 45 -31.26 -105.31 -85.01
N ASN A 46 -31.61 -104.73 -86.16
CA ASN A 46 -31.66 -103.29 -86.36
C ASN A 46 -32.73 -102.63 -85.47
N PHE A 47 -33.91 -103.23 -85.37
CA PHE A 47 -34.99 -102.80 -84.48
C PHE A 47 -34.54 -102.79 -83.02
N LYS A 48 -33.99 -103.91 -82.51
CA LYS A 48 -33.47 -103.99 -81.13
C LYS A 48 -32.37 -102.96 -80.84
N LYS A 49 -31.51 -102.67 -81.82
CA LYS A 49 -30.50 -101.60 -81.70
C LYS A 49 -31.16 -100.22 -81.58
N LYS A 50 -32.18 -99.94 -82.41
CA LYS A 50 -32.90 -98.67 -82.40
C LYS A 50 -33.74 -98.47 -81.13
N ASP A 51 -34.35 -99.52 -80.58
CA ASP A 51 -35.01 -99.48 -79.27
C ASP A 51 -34.02 -99.14 -78.15
N ALA A 52 -32.83 -99.75 -78.14
CA ALA A 52 -31.79 -99.46 -77.15
C ALA A 52 -31.25 -98.02 -77.27
N GLU A 53 -31.04 -97.53 -78.50
CA GLU A 53 -30.70 -96.12 -78.77
C GLU A 53 -31.81 -95.17 -78.30
N LEU A 54 -33.09 -95.51 -78.55
CA LEU A 54 -34.24 -94.71 -78.13
C LEU A 54 -34.38 -94.63 -76.60
N VAL A 55 -34.27 -95.76 -75.89
CA VAL A 55 -34.31 -95.79 -74.41
C VAL A 55 -33.16 -94.97 -73.81
N SER A 56 -31.97 -95.05 -74.42
CA SER A 56 -30.80 -94.26 -74.00
C SER A 56 -31.03 -92.75 -74.20
N ALA A 57 -31.62 -92.36 -75.33
CA ALA A 57 -32.00 -90.97 -75.60
C ALA A 57 -33.12 -90.47 -74.66
N GLN A 58 -34.11 -91.31 -74.33
CA GLN A 58 -35.17 -91.00 -73.38
C GLN A 58 -34.62 -90.77 -71.96
N HIS A 59 -33.67 -91.60 -71.50
CA HIS A 59 -33.03 -91.38 -70.21
C HIS A 59 -32.25 -90.05 -70.19
N ARG A 60 -31.43 -89.81 -71.23
CA ARG A 60 -30.67 -88.56 -71.35
C ARG A 60 -31.56 -87.32 -71.42
N ASN A 61 -32.75 -87.41 -72.02
CA ASN A 61 -33.70 -86.29 -72.05
C ASN A 61 -34.24 -85.99 -70.63
N LYS A 62 -34.62 -87.01 -69.86
CA LYS A 62 -35.04 -86.85 -68.45
C LYS A 62 -33.95 -86.22 -67.58
N ASP A 63 -32.69 -86.60 -67.80
CA ASP A 63 -31.55 -86.02 -67.06
C ASP A 63 -31.36 -84.53 -67.39
N LEU A 64 -31.58 -84.15 -68.66
CA LEU A 64 -31.53 -82.76 -69.12
C LEU A 64 -32.72 -81.94 -68.62
N GLU A 65 -33.94 -82.49 -68.64
CA GLU A 65 -35.13 -81.88 -68.03
C GLU A 65 -34.91 -81.62 -66.53
N ALA A 66 -34.39 -82.61 -65.79
CA ALA A 66 -34.06 -82.47 -64.37
C ALA A 66 -32.91 -81.46 -64.12
N LEU A 67 -31.98 -81.27 -65.06
CA LEU A 67 -30.96 -80.22 -64.97
C LEU A 67 -31.55 -78.84 -65.28
N HIS A 68 -32.43 -78.74 -66.28
CA HIS A 68 -33.14 -77.51 -66.64
C HIS A 68 -33.92 -76.96 -65.45
N PHE A 69 -34.81 -77.75 -64.85
CA PHE A 69 -35.60 -77.33 -63.69
C PHE A 69 -34.74 -76.92 -62.48
N ARG A 70 -33.57 -77.54 -62.26
CA ARG A 70 -32.62 -77.12 -61.22
C ARG A 70 -32.02 -75.75 -61.55
N SER A 71 -31.53 -75.55 -62.79
CA SER A 71 -30.97 -74.27 -63.22
C SER A 71 -32.00 -73.13 -63.25
N GLU A 72 -33.27 -73.43 -63.55
CA GLU A 72 -34.36 -72.46 -63.46
C GLU A 72 -34.64 -72.06 -62.00
N ALA A 73 -34.66 -73.03 -61.07
CA ALA A 73 -34.81 -72.74 -59.64
C ALA A 73 -33.64 -71.92 -59.08
N GLU A 74 -32.40 -72.23 -59.48
CA GLU A 74 -31.21 -71.44 -59.12
C GLU A 74 -31.26 -70.02 -59.75
N LEU A 75 -31.81 -69.88 -60.95
CA LEU A 75 -32.02 -68.57 -61.57
C LEU A 75 -33.11 -67.75 -60.85
N THR A 76 -34.21 -68.37 -60.41
CA THR A 76 -35.25 -67.62 -59.66
C THR A 76 -34.75 -67.14 -58.31
N THR A 77 -34.04 -67.98 -57.54
CA THR A 77 -33.48 -67.57 -56.23
C THR A 77 -32.43 -66.47 -56.39
N THR A 78 -31.50 -66.59 -57.33
CA THR A 78 -30.48 -65.55 -57.57
C THR A 78 -31.09 -64.24 -58.07
N LEU A 79 -32.19 -64.27 -58.84
CA LEU A 79 -32.93 -63.05 -59.21
C LEU A 79 -33.68 -62.41 -58.04
N GLU A 80 -34.20 -63.20 -57.10
CA GLU A 80 -34.79 -62.68 -55.87
C GLU A 80 -33.73 -62.05 -54.96
N ASP A 81 -32.59 -62.71 -54.76
CA ASP A 81 -31.49 -62.17 -53.95
C ASP A 81 -30.87 -60.92 -54.57
N LYS A 82 -30.74 -60.87 -55.91
CA LYS A 82 -30.39 -59.65 -56.62
C LYS A 82 -31.35 -58.50 -56.29
N ARG A 83 -32.67 -58.72 -56.33
CA ARG A 83 -33.67 -57.68 -56.02
C ARG A 83 -33.58 -57.20 -54.56
N LYS A 84 -33.30 -58.10 -53.61
CA LYS A 84 -33.07 -57.75 -52.19
C LYS A 84 -31.84 -56.83 -52.06
N LEU A 85 -30.71 -57.23 -52.66
CA LEU A 85 -29.48 -56.43 -52.65
C LEU A 85 -29.64 -55.08 -53.37
N GLU A 86 -30.40 -55.03 -54.47
CA GLU A 86 -30.72 -53.76 -55.16
C GLU A 86 -31.55 -52.81 -54.28
N ALA A 87 -32.48 -53.34 -53.47
CA ALA A 87 -33.23 -52.56 -52.50
C ALA A 87 -32.36 -52.08 -51.33
N GLU A 88 -31.54 -52.95 -50.74
CA GLU A 88 -30.59 -52.58 -49.67
C GLU A 88 -29.61 -51.48 -50.13
N VAL A 89 -29.11 -51.57 -51.37
CA VAL A 89 -28.24 -50.55 -51.97
C VAL A 89 -28.99 -49.22 -52.19
N ALA A 90 -30.29 -49.24 -52.49
CA ALA A 90 -31.10 -48.04 -52.59
C ALA A 90 -31.31 -47.38 -51.20
N ASP A 91 -31.62 -48.18 -50.18
CA ASP A 91 -31.81 -47.71 -48.80
C ASP A 91 -30.51 -47.14 -48.21
N LEU A 92 -29.37 -47.80 -48.44
CA LEU A 92 -28.06 -47.31 -48.00
C LEU A 92 -27.68 -45.99 -48.69
N ARG A 93 -28.01 -45.81 -49.98
CA ARG A 93 -27.82 -44.53 -50.68
C ARG A 93 -28.72 -43.42 -50.11
N ALA A 94 -29.97 -43.73 -49.77
CA ALA A 94 -30.86 -42.76 -49.14
C ALA A 94 -30.39 -42.37 -47.72
N GLN A 95 -29.85 -43.32 -46.96
CA GLN A 95 -29.23 -43.04 -45.65
C GLN A 95 -27.97 -42.19 -45.78
N LEU A 96 -27.11 -42.48 -46.76
CA LEU A 96 -25.91 -41.70 -47.05
C LEU A 96 -26.26 -40.25 -47.39
N ALA A 97 -27.17 -40.03 -48.35
CA ALA A 97 -27.60 -38.69 -48.74
C ALA A 97 -28.18 -37.90 -47.55
N LYS A 98 -29.01 -38.54 -46.71
CA LYS A 98 -29.55 -37.93 -45.48
C LYS A 98 -28.45 -37.56 -44.47
N ALA A 99 -27.40 -38.38 -44.35
CA ALA A 99 -26.26 -38.10 -43.49
C ALA A 99 -25.39 -36.96 -44.03
N GLU A 100 -25.20 -36.89 -45.36
CA GLU A 100 -24.49 -35.80 -46.04
C GLU A 100 -25.22 -34.46 -45.90
N ASP A 101 -26.54 -34.43 -46.07
CA ASP A 101 -27.39 -33.25 -45.81
C ASP A 101 -27.28 -32.80 -44.34
N GLY A 102 -27.38 -33.74 -43.39
CA GLY A 102 -27.22 -33.47 -41.96
C GLY A 102 -25.83 -32.89 -41.62
N HIS A 103 -24.77 -33.43 -42.22
CA HIS A 103 -23.42 -32.92 -42.08
C HIS A 103 -23.26 -31.52 -42.67
N ALA A 104 -23.85 -31.25 -43.84
CA ALA A 104 -23.81 -29.93 -44.47
C ALA A 104 -24.53 -28.86 -43.64
N VAL A 105 -25.65 -29.21 -42.97
CA VAL A 105 -26.34 -28.31 -42.02
C VAL A 105 -25.49 -28.08 -40.78
N ALA A 106 -24.93 -29.13 -40.16
CA ALA A 106 -24.08 -29.02 -38.97
C ALA A 106 -22.84 -28.15 -39.24
N LYS A 107 -22.21 -28.30 -40.41
CA LYS A 107 -21.06 -27.49 -40.84
C LYS A 107 -21.41 -26.01 -40.94
N LYS A 108 -22.54 -25.65 -41.58
CA LYS A 108 -23.01 -24.25 -41.67
C LYS A 108 -23.34 -23.65 -40.30
N GLN A 109 -23.89 -24.44 -39.38
CA GLN A 109 -24.14 -23.99 -38.01
C GLN A 109 -22.82 -23.73 -37.26
N LEU A 110 -21.84 -24.62 -37.38
CA LEU A 110 -20.49 -24.43 -36.80
C LEU A 110 -19.77 -23.20 -37.37
N GLU A 111 -19.87 -22.95 -38.68
CA GLU A 111 -19.34 -21.75 -39.33
C GLU A 111 -19.97 -20.47 -38.73
N LYS A 112 -21.30 -20.47 -38.56
CA LYS A 112 -22.04 -19.35 -37.94
C LYS A 112 -21.67 -19.15 -36.47
N GLU A 113 -21.60 -20.23 -35.68
CA GLU A 113 -21.23 -20.15 -34.26
C GLU A 113 -19.77 -19.72 -34.07
N THR A 114 -18.86 -20.15 -34.94
CA THR A 114 -17.46 -19.71 -34.92
C THR A 114 -17.35 -18.21 -35.19
N LEU A 115 -18.10 -17.68 -36.16
CA LEU A 115 -18.17 -16.24 -36.42
C LEU A 115 -18.72 -15.47 -35.21
N MET A 116 -19.88 -15.89 -34.67
CA MET A 116 -20.48 -15.26 -33.49
C MET A 116 -19.56 -15.30 -32.26
N ARG A 117 -18.78 -16.37 -32.08
CA ARG A 117 -17.79 -16.47 -30.99
C ARG A 117 -16.68 -15.43 -31.16
N VAL A 118 -16.10 -15.31 -32.37
CA VAL A 118 -15.05 -14.32 -32.68
C VAL A 118 -15.57 -12.88 -32.51
N ASP A 119 -16.80 -12.59 -32.95
CA ASP A 119 -17.41 -11.27 -32.76
C ASP A 119 -17.57 -10.90 -31.27
N MET A 120 -17.94 -11.87 -30.43
CA MET A 120 -18.05 -11.68 -28.98
C MET A 120 -16.69 -11.59 -28.29
N GLU A 121 -15.70 -12.39 -28.71
CA GLU A 121 -14.30 -12.31 -28.26
C GLU A 121 -13.72 -10.91 -28.54
N ASN A 122 -13.89 -10.40 -29.76
CA ASN A 122 -13.48 -9.05 -30.15
C ASN A 122 -14.17 -7.96 -29.30
N ARG A 123 -15.48 -8.10 -29.05
CA ARG A 123 -16.22 -7.16 -28.20
C ARG A 123 -15.75 -7.19 -26.74
N CYS A 124 -15.44 -8.38 -26.22
CA CYS A 124 -14.88 -8.53 -24.88
C CYS A 124 -13.50 -7.88 -24.77
N GLN A 125 -12.63 -8.03 -25.79
CA GLN A 125 -11.34 -7.33 -25.86
C GLN A 125 -11.52 -5.81 -25.88
N SER A 126 -12.41 -5.28 -26.74
CA SER A 126 -12.68 -3.83 -26.78
C SER A 126 -13.18 -3.28 -25.43
N LEU A 127 -14.01 -4.04 -24.71
CA LEU A 127 -14.49 -3.66 -23.37
C LEU A 127 -13.40 -3.76 -22.30
N GLN A 128 -12.46 -4.71 -22.42
CA GLN A 128 -11.29 -4.81 -21.55
C GLN A 128 -10.36 -3.61 -21.76
N GLU A 129 -10.04 -3.27 -23.01
CA GLU A 129 -9.25 -2.08 -23.37
C GLU A 129 -9.91 -0.78 -22.89
N GLU A 130 -11.23 -0.63 -23.05
CA GLU A 130 -11.97 0.54 -22.55
C GLU A 130 -11.94 0.63 -21.01
N LEU A 131 -12.00 -0.51 -20.32
CA LEU A 131 -11.92 -0.59 -18.86
C LEU A 131 -10.51 -0.29 -18.34
N GLU A 132 -9.47 -0.78 -19.00
CA GLU A 132 -8.07 -0.46 -18.69
C GLU A 132 -7.78 1.02 -18.96
N PHE A 133 -8.27 1.57 -20.07
CA PHE A 133 -8.19 3.00 -20.35
C PHE A 133 -8.86 3.84 -19.26
N ARG A 134 -10.09 3.49 -18.84
CA ARG A 134 -10.78 4.17 -17.73
C ARG A 134 -10.02 4.10 -16.41
N LYS A 135 -9.43 2.95 -16.07
CA LYS A 135 -8.58 2.80 -14.88
C LYS A 135 -7.38 3.74 -14.94
N ASN A 136 -6.63 3.73 -16.05
CA ASN A 136 -5.44 4.56 -16.22
C ASN A 136 -5.77 6.06 -16.14
N VAL A 137 -6.91 6.49 -16.73
CA VAL A 137 -7.40 7.88 -16.61
C VAL A 137 -7.72 8.22 -15.15
N TYR A 138 -8.47 7.37 -14.44
CA TYR A 138 -8.81 7.59 -13.04
C TYR A 138 -7.58 7.61 -12.12
N GLU A 139 -6.58 6.77 -12.39
CA GLU A 139 -5.31 6.76 -11.66
C GLU A 139 -4.51 8.05 -11.87
N GLU A 140 -4.42 8.57 -13.10
CA GLU A 140 -3.77 9.87 -13.35
C GLU A 140 -4.58 11.06 -12.80
N GLU A 141 -5.92 11.02 -12.79
CA GLU A 141 -6.75 12.02 -12.10
C GLU A 141 -6.53 12.00 -10.58
N CYS A 142 -6.50 10.82 -9.95
CA CYS A 142 -6.15 10.64 -8.54
C CYS A 142 -4.71 11.12 -8.24
N ARG A 143 -3.78 10.89 -9.16
CA ARG A 143 -2.38 11.30 -9.03
C ARG A 143 -2.21 12.82 -9.17
N GLU A 144 -2.90 13.47 -10.12
CA GLU A 144 -2.84 14.92 -10.27
C GLU A 144 -3.60 15.66 -9.17
N THR A 145 -4.75 15.15 -8.72
CA THR A 145 -5.43 15.68 -7.53
C THR A 145 -4.55 15.56 -6.27
N ARG A 146 -3.89 14.42 -6.03
CA ARG A 146 -2.91 14.27 -4.94
C ARG A 146 -1.76 15.27 -5.06
N LYS A 147 -1.11 15.39 -6.23
CA LYS A 147 -0.05 16.39 -6.49
C LYS A 147 -0.51 17.83 -6.32
N ARG A 148 -1.78 18.14 -6.59
CA ARG A 148 -2.36 19.48 -6.38
C ARG A 148 -2.54 19.78 -4.90
N HIS A 149 -3.07 18.82 -4.13
CA HIS A 149 -3.17 18.94 -2.68
C HIS A 149 -1.78 19.04 -2.03
N GLU A 150 -0.83 18.18 -2.41
CA GLU A 150 0.55 18.20 -1.93
C GLU A 150 1.23 19.56 -2.18
N ARG A 151 1.11 20.12 -3.39
CA ARG A 151 1.57 21.49 -3.67
C ARG A 151 0.93 22.53 -2.74
N SER A 152 -0.40 22.48 -2.57
CA SER A 152 -1.12 23.40 -1.69
C SER A 152 -0.70 23.26 -0.22
N TYR A 153 -0.45 22.04 0.27
CA TYR A 153 0.06 21.79 1.61
C TYR A 153 1.47 22.37 1.78
N VAL A 154 2.38 22.09 0.84
CA VAL A 154 3.76 22.61 0.88
C VAL A 154 3.80 24.14 0.77
N GLU A 155 2.90 24.76 0.02
CA GLU A 155 2.76 26.22 -0.05
C GLU A 155 2.26 26.81 1.28
N VAL A 156 1.25 26.22 1.91
CA VAL A 156 0.74 26.64 3.23
C VAL A 156 1.77 26.41 4.33
N ASP A 157 2.45 25.27 4.37
CA ASP A 157 3.49 24.97 5.37
C ASP A 157 4.69 25.92 5.24
N ARG A 158 5.08 26.30 4.01
CA ARG A 158 6.11 27.32 3.77
C ARG A 158 5.65 28.71 4.22
N GLY A 159 4.39 29.07 3.94
CA GLY A 159 3.80 30.32 4.42
C GLY A 159 3.77 30.41 5.94
N ASN A 160 3.27 29.36 6.60
CA ASN A 160 3.26 29.24 8.06
C ASN A 160 4.68 29.28 8.65
N GLY A 161 5.64 28.57 8.04
CA GLY A 161 7.05 28.59 8.44
C GLY A 161 7.64 30.00 8.42
N TYR A 162 7.45 30.74 7.32
CA TYR A 162 7.87 32.15 7.21
C TYR A 162 7.18 33.04 8.26
N ASP A 163 5.89 32.82 8.51
CA ASP A 163 5.13 33.53 9.53
C ASP A 163 5.65 33.27 10.96
N TYR A 164 6.04 32.03 11.28
CA TYR A 164 6.64 31.67 12.56
C TYR A 164 8.05 32.25 12.71
N GLU A 165 8.88 32.16 11.68
CA GLU A 165 10.22 32.77 11.66
C GLU A 165 10.14 34.29 11.82
N SER A 166 9.23 34.95 11.09
CA SER A 166 8.99 36.40 11.17
C SER A 166 8.52 36.83 12.57
N LYS A 167 7.55 36.12 13.17
CA LYS A 167 7.09 36.39 14.54
C LYS A 167 8.18 36.16 15.58
N LEU A 168 9.00 35.11 15.43
CA LEU A 168 10.13 34.83 16.30
C LEU A 168 11.22 35.91 16.18
N ALA A 169 11.57 36.31 14.95
CA ALA A 169 12.52 37.38 14.69
C ALA A 169 12.04 38.72 15.27
N GLN A 170 10.75 39.05 15.10
CA GLN A 170 10.14 40.24 15.69
C GLN A 170 10.16 40.21 17.22
N ALA A 171 9.83 39.08 17.85
CA ALA A 171 9.89 38.93 19.31
C ALA A 171 11.32 39.04 19.86
N LEU A 172 12.33 38.51 19.14
CA LEU A 172 13.73 38.64 19.50
C LEU A 172 14.27 40.08 19.32
N ASP A 173 13.83 40.78 18.28
CA ASP A 173 14.19 42.18 18.03
C ASP A 173 13.54 43.12 19.07
N GLU A 174 12.30 42.85 19.45
CA GLU A 174 11.60 43.55 20.53
C GLU A 174 12.26 43.30 21.89
N LEU A 175 12.63 42.06 22.21
CA LEU A 175 13.38 41.74 23.43
C LEU A 175 14.75 42.46 23.47
N ARG A 176 15.44 42.56 22.33
CA ARG A 176 16.68 43.35 22.22
C ARG A 176 16.44 44.83 22.49
N LYS A 177 15.42 45.45 21.87
CA LYS A 177 15.05 46.85 22.12
C LYS A 177 14.71 47.09 23.59
N GLN A 178 13.99 46.17 24.23
CA GLN A 178 13.67 46.25 25.66
C GLN A 178 14.93 46.17 26.53
N HIS A 179 15.91 45.32 26.18
CA HIS A 179 17.19 45.28 26.87
C HIS A 179 18.05 46.54 26.63
N ASP A 180 18.11 47.04 25.40
CA ASP A 180 18.83 48.29 25.06
C ASP A 180 18.21 49.49 25.78
N GLU A 181 16.88 49.55 25.87
CA GLU A 181 16.14 50.56 26.62
C GLU A 181 16.35 50.44 28.13
N GLN A 182 16.35 49.23 28.69
CA GLN A 182 16.75 49.00 30.09
C GLN A 182 18.17 49.50 30.36
N VAL A 183 19.12 49.19 29.47
CA VAL A 183 20.51 49.66 29.59
C VAL A 183 20.60 51.19 29.46
N ARG A 184 19.83 51.80 28.56
CA ARG A 184 19.72 53.26 28.41
C ARG A 184 19.20 53.92 29.70
N LEU A 185 18.09 53.41 30.24
CA LEU A 185 17.49 53.91 31.48
C LEU A 185 18.44 53.73 32.68
N TYR A 186 19.07 52.56 32.85
CA TYR A 186 20.08 52.35 33.88
C TYR A 186 21.27 53.30 33.74
N LYS A 187 21.70 53.62 32.51
CA LYS A 187 22.76 54.58 32.25
C LYS A 187 22.34 56.01 32.60
N GLU A 188 21.10 56.40 32.26
CA GLU A 188 20.55 57.72 32.59
C GLU A 188 20.32 57.90 34.10
N GLU A 189 19.81 56.89 34.80
CA GLU A 189 19.72 56.89 36.27
C GLU A 189 21.10 56.99 36.92
N LEU A 190 22.09 56.27 36.37
CA LEU A 190 23.47 56.33 36.85
C LEU A 190 24.08 57.73 36.62
N GLU A 191 23.90 58.32 35.44
CA GLU A 191 24.33 59.68 35.12
C GLU A 191 23.64 60.72 36.01
N GLN A 192 22.33 60.60 36.24
CA GLN A 192 21.57 61.46 37.15
C GLN A 192 22.07 61.35 38.60
N THR A 193 22.36 60.15 39.10
CA THR A 193 22.88 59.98 40.46
C THR A 193 24.33 60.48 40.59
N TYR A 194 25.16 60.39 39.56
CA TYR A 194 26.47 61.04 39.53
C TYR A 194 26.34 62.57 39.49
N GLN A 195 25.45 63.12 38.66
CA GLN A 195 25.19 64.56 38.61
C GLN A 195 24.67 65.09 39.95
N ALA A 196 23.72 64.39 40.59
CA ALA A 196 23.23 64.73 41.91
C ALA A 196 24.34 64.69 42.99
N LYS A 197 25.27 63.73 42.92
CA LYS A 197 26.47 63.69 43.79
C LYS A 197 27.39 64.87 43.52
N LEU A 198 27.68 65.20 42.26
CA LEU A 198 28.50 66.35 41.90
C LEU A 198 27.89 67.66 42.39
N ASP A 199 26.58 67.86 42.19
CA ASP A 199 25.91 69.08 42.63
C ASP A 199 25.71 69.12 44.16
N ASN A 200 25.66 67.98 44.84
CA ASN A 200 25.73 67.94 46.31
C ASN A 200 27.13 68.34 46.81
N ILE A 201 28.20 67.82 46.19
CA ILE A 201 29.57 68.22 46.49
C ILE A 201 29.76 69.73 46.25
N LYS A 202 29.31 70.27 45.10
CA LYS A 202 29.33 71.72 44.82
C LYS A 202 28.60 72.51 45.90
N ARG A 203 27.31 72.22 46.16
CA ARG A 203 26.53 72.92 47.21
C ARG A 203 27.18 72.82 48.59
N SER A 204 27.83 71.69 48.92
CA SER A 204 28.56 71.55 50.17
C SER A 204 29.86 72.39 50.20
N SER A 205 30.56 72.51 49.05
CA SER A 205 31.70 73.42 48.89
C SER A 205 31.23 74.87 49.03
N ASP A 206 30.25 75.28 48.24
CA ASP A 206 29.65 76.62 48.27
C ASP A 206 29.19 76.98 49.70
N HIS A 207 28.61 76.03 50.44
CA HIS A 207 28.22 76.23 51.83
C HIS A 207 29.43 76.35 52.78
N THR A 208 30.50 75.57 52.59
CA THR A 208 31.75 75.74 53.35
C THR A 208 32.50 77.01 53.00
N ASP A 209 32.43 77.46 51.74
CA ASP A 209 33.02 78.70 51.27
C ASP A 209 32.24 79.90 51.83
N GLN A 210 30.90 79.88 51.79
CA GLN A 210 30.04 80.85 52.48
C GLN A 210 30.27 80.87 53.99
N ALA A 211 30.42 79.71 54.64
CA ALA A 211 30.75 79.65 56.07
C ALA A 211 32.15 80.23 56.36
N ALA A 212 33.11 80.05 55.45
CA ALA A 212 34.44 80.64 55.54
C ALA A 212 34.45 82.14 55.19
N GLU A 213 33.53 82.65 54.37
CA GLU A 213 33.29 84.07 54.14
C GLU A 213 32.65 84.71 55.38
N ALA A 214 31.57 84.15 55.91
CA ALA A 214 30.94 84.60 57.15
C ALA A 214 31.93 84.62 58.33
N ALA A 215 32.78 83.59 58.47
CA ALA A 215 33.84 83.57 59.48
C ALA A 215 34.92 84.64 59.25
N ARG A 216 35.19 85.05 58.01
CA ARG A 216 36.08 86.20 57.71
C ARG A 216 35.40 87.53 58.02
N GLU A 217 34.11 87.66 57.76
CA GLU A 217 33.31 88.85 58.11
C GLU A 217 33.20 89.03 59.63
N GLU A 218 32.87 87.98 60.39
CA GLU A 218 32.88 88.01 61.85
C GLU A 218 34.27 88.40 62.41
N LEU A 219 35.35 87.92 61.78
CA LEU A 219 36.71 88.27 62.16
C LEU A 219 37.04 89.72 61.81
N MET A 220 36.54 90.25 60.69
CA MET A 220 36.64 91.66 60.32
C MET A 220 35.83 92.54 61.27
N GLU A 221 34.60 92.17 61.64
CA GLU A 221 33.83 92.84 62.68
C GLU A 221 34.54 92.81 64.03
N ALA A 222 35.13 91.68 64.42
CA ALA A 222 35.90 91.57 65.65
C ALA A 222 37.13 92.50 65.62
N ARG A 223 37.83 92.62 64.48
CA ARG A 223 38.89 93.62 64.28
C ARG A 223 38.36 95.05 64.43
N MET A 224 37.25 95.39 63.77
CA MET A 224 36.62 96.73 63.88
C MET A 224 36.15 97.04 65.31
N ARG A 225 35.65 96.04 66.07
CA ARG A 225 35.32 96.17 67.49
C ARG A 225 36.56 96.36 68.36
N ILE A 226 37.66 95.65 68.06
CA ILE A 226 38.95 95.84 68.74
C ILE A 226 39.51 97.24 68.47
N GLU A 227 39.44 97.73 67.24
CA GLU A 227 39.83 99.10 66.88
C GLU A 227 38.95 100.14 67.59
N SER A 228 37.63 99.94 67.61
CA SER A 228 36.67 100.80 68.34
C SER A 228 36.93 100.84 69.85
N LEU A 229 37.16 99.69 70.49
CA LEU A 229 37.57 99.62 71.90
C LEU A 229 38.96 100.24 72.12
N GLY A 230 39.86 100.14 71.14
CA GLY A 230 41.14 100.85 71.11
C GLY A 230 40.97 102.37 71.09
N TYR A 231 40.02 102.89 70.29
CA TYR A 231 39.64 104.31 70.31
C TYR A 231 39.05 104.72 71.67
N GLN A 232 38.20 103.91 72.29
CA GLN A 232 37.65 104.19 73.63
C GLN A 232 38.74 104.18 74.71
N LEU A 233 39.68 103.23 74.67
CA LEU A 233 40.85 103.20 75.56
C LEU A 233 41.76 104.41 75.34
N SER A 234 42.01 104.81 74.09
CA SER A 234 42.76 106.03 73.76
C SER A 234 42.08 107.30 74.29
N GLY A 235 40.74 107.35 74.23
CA GLY A 235 39.92 108.40 74.82
C GLY A 235 40.05 108.48 76.34
N LEU A 236 39.87 107.36 77.06
CA LEU A 236 40.04 107.30 78.51
C LEU A 236 41.47 107.60 78.95
N GLN A 237 42.48 107.13 78.20
CA GLN A 237 43.89 107.39 78.49
C GLN A 237 44.21 108.89 78.37
N LYS A 238 43.68 109.59 77.35
CA LYS A 238 43.82 111.05 77.23
C LYS A 238 43.14 111.80 78.39
N GLN A 239 41.94 111.37 78.81
CA GLN A 239 41.24 111.96 79.96
C GLN A 239 42.07 111.84 81.25
N TYR A 240 42.67 110.67 81.50
CA TYR A 240 43.54 110.45 82.66
C TYR A 240 44.80 111.34 82.62
N THR A 241 45.43 111.50 81.45
CA THR A 241 46.61 112.37 81.28
C THR A 241 46.29 113.85 81.49
N ILE A 242 45.09 114.32 81.09
CA ILE A 242 44.67 115.72 81.31
C ILE A 242 44.39 115.99 82.80
N GLY A 243 43.78 115.04 83.52
CA GLY A 243 43.53 115.17 84.96
C GLY A 243 44.82 115.32 85.78
N MET A 244 45.84 114.48 85.50
CA MET A 244 47.08 114.46 86.28
C MET A 244 47.94 115.73 86.11
N ASN A 245 47.94 116.35 84.92
CA ASN A 245 48.75 117.55 84.67
C ASN A 245 48.20 118.82 85.34
N ASN A 246 46.89 118.94 85.51
CA ASN A 246 46.29 120.07 86.23
C ASN A 246 46.54 120.03 87.75
N PHE A 247 46.64 118.83 88.32
CA PHE A 247 46.85 118.66 89.76
C PHE A 247 48.27 119.04 90.22
N LEU A 248 49.27 118.87 89.35
CA LEU A 248 50.67 119.11 89.69
C LEU A 248 51.05 120.61 89.74
N PHE A 249 50.36 121.46 88.98
CA PHE A 249 50.62 122.91 88.96
C PHE A 249 50.12 123.63 90.23
N VAL A 250 48.97 123.21 90.78
CA VAL A 250 48.40 123.82 91.99
C VAL A 250 49.19 123.47 93.26
N LEU A 251 49.82 122.29 93.29
CA LEU A 251 50.62 121.84 94.44
C LEU A 251 51.89 122.66 94.72
N MET A 252 52.42 123.38 93.74
CA MET A 252 53.68 124.13 93.88
C MET A 252 53.50 125.52 94.51
N THR A 253 52.31 126.12 94.41
CA THR A 253 52.10 127.54 94.81
C THR A 253 51.61 127.70 96.25
N VAL A 254 50.98 126.67 96.84
CA VAL A 254 50.39 126.75 98.20
C VAL A 254 51.38 126.27 99.29
N LEU A 255 52.55 125.75 98.91
CA LEU A 255 53.60 125.27 99.82
C LEU A 255 54.34 126.35 100.64
N TYR A 256 53.90 127.61 100.61
CA TYR A 256 54.56 128.73 101.32
C TYR A 256 53.75 129.34 102.49
N SER A 257 52.52 128.88 102.76
CA SER A 257 51.66 129.49 103.78
C SER A 257 50.94 128.50 104.70
N ILE A 258 51.38 128.53 105.97
CA ILE A 258 50.56 128.32 107.18
C ILE A 258 50.30 126.87 107.66
N GLU A 259 51.03 126.57 108.74
CA GLU A 259 50.63 125.86 109.97
C GLU A 259 50.19 124.37 110.03
N ARG A 260 50.99 123.65 110.83
CA ARG A 260 50.63 122.81 112.00
C ARG A 260 49.53 121.73 111.90
N LEU A 261 49.93 120.54 112.43
CA LEU A 261 49.08 119.54 113.13
C LEU A 261 48.04 118.81 112.25
N LYS A 262 47.65 117.54 112.49
CA LYS A 262 48.24 116.35 113.14
C LYS A 262 47.29 115.15 112.81
N LEU A 263 47.77 113.90 112.98
CA LEU A 263 46.98 112.69 113.33
C LEU A 263 45.93 112.05 112.36
N SER A 264 46.21 110.78 111.99
CA SER A 264 45.24 109.64 111.81
C SER A 264 44.24 109.70 110.63
N PRO A 265 43.47 108.64 110.28
CA PRO A 265 43.36 107.22 110.76
C PRO A 265 43.80 106.18 109.67
N SER A 266 43.90 104.84 109.84
CA SER A 266 42.91 103.75 110.09
C SER A 266 41.75 103.66 109.06
N PRO A 267 41.19 102.48 108.67
CA PRO A 267 41.74 101.11 108.57
C PRO A 267 41.30 100.29 107.30
N GLN A 268 41.74 99.01 107.24
CA GLN A 268 40.98 97.82 106.78
C GLN A 268 40.64 97.47 105.31
N SER A 269 40.48 96.14 105.16
CA SER A 269 39.71 95.35 104.15
C SER A 269 40.42 94.93 102.85
N ARG A 270 40.21 93.65 102.52
CA ARG A 270 40.99 92.81 101.58
C ARG A 270 40.10 92.41 100.40
N VAL A 271 40.68 92.42 99.19
CA VAL A 271 39.96 92.42 97.90
C VAL A 271 39.51 91.03 97.42
N THR A 272 38.41 91.02 96.66
CA THR A 272 37.86 89.95 95.80
C THR A 272 37.41 90.60 94.47
N VAL A 273 37.04 89.94 93.36
CA VAL A 273 36.67 88.54 93.05
C VAL A 273 37.28 88.14 91.67
N SER A 274 37.54 86.85 91.45
CA SER A 274 37.70 86.09 90.17
C SER A 274 38.21 86.75 88.87
N ARG A 275 39.17 86.05 88.22
CA ARG A 275 39.20 85.91 86.75
C ARG A 275 39.66 84.50 86.36
N ALA A 276 39.01 83.90 85.36
CA ALA A 276 39.35 82.58 84.86
C ALA A 276 40.53 82.60 83.87
N THR A 277 41.36 81.56 83.95
CA THR A 277 42.43 81.18 83.02
C THR A 277 42.44 79.64 83.01
N SER A 278 41.96 78.96 81.97
CA SER A 278 42.54 78.75 80.63
C SER A 278 43.36 77.46 80.53
N SER A 279 42.96 76.60 79.57
CA SER A 279 43.79 75.55 78.96
C SER A 279 44.17 74.35 79.87
N SER A 280 44.52 73.18 79.35
CA SER A 280 44.93 72.80 77.99
C SER A 280 44.70 71.30 77.72
N SER A 281 44.68 70.91 76.43
CA SER A 281 45.20 69.64 75.85
C SER A 281 44.69 68.27 76.37
N SER A 282 44.54 67.21 75.57
CA SER A 282 44.61 67.03 74.10
C SER A 282 44.33 65.56 73.74
N SER A 283 43.75 65.29 72.57
CA SER A 283 43.82 63.98 71.85
C SER A 283 43.12 62.77 72.54
N THR A 284 42.62 61.71 71.87
CA THR A 284 42.60 61.34 70.43
C THR A 284 41.39 60.44 70.14
N ALA A 285 40.98 60.40 68.86
CA ALA A 285 40.40 59.22 68.17
C ALA A 285 39.06 58.56 68.59
N ARG A 286 38.17 58.55 67.58
CA ARG A 286 37.35 57.41 67.10
C ARG A 286 36.02 56.99 67.78
N GLN A 287 35.11 56.71 66.84
CA GLN A 287 34.14 55.61 66.77
C GLN A 287 32.68 55.79 67.24
N SER A 288 31.82 55.76 66.22
CA SER A 288 30.46 55.24 66.21
C SER A 288 30.29 53.91 66.96
N ARG A 289 29.20 53.75 67.72
CA ARG A 289 28.71 52.41 68.10
C ARG A 289 27.25 52.36 68.59
N SER A 290 26.53 51.32 68.15
CA SER A 290 25.58 50.45 68.90
C SER A 290 24.13 50.48 68.41
N LYS A 291 23.34 49.39 68.39
CA LYS A 291 23.46 47.91 68.60
C LYS A 291 22.20 47.29 67.91
N ARG A 292 22.11 46.03 67.44
CA ARG A 292 22.07 44.70 68.13
C ARG A 292 22.30 43.60 67.05
N LYS A 293 23.16 42.57 67.23
CA LYS A 293 22.91 41.19 67.77
C LYS A 293 21.97 40.31 66.87
N ARG A 294 22.21 39.01 66.55
CA ARG A 294 23.15 38.00 67.12
C ARG A 294 23.30 36.67 66.26
N VAL A 295 24.55 36.21 65.99
CA VAL A 295 25.11 34.80 65.96
C VAL A 295 24.75 33.71 64.90
N GLU A 296 25.82 33.21 64.22
CA GLU A 296 26.32 31.81 63.93
C GLU A 296 25.37 30.73 63.32
N VAL A 297 25.78 29.63 62.64
CA VAL A 297 27.03 28.77 62.63
C VAL A 297 27.41 28.31 61.19
N GLU A 298 28.56 27.65 61.05
CA GLU A 298 29.32 27.16 59.87
C GLU A 298 28.73 26.02 59.00
N GLU A 299 29.31 25.92 57.78
CA GLU A 299 29.78 24.71 57.03
C GLU A 299 28.89 23.46 56.78
N SER A 300 28.68 23.10 55.50
CA SER A 300 29.00 21.76 54.93
C SER A 300 28.62 21.58 53.43
N VAL A 301 29.62 21.25 52.60
CA VAL A 301 29.79 20.05 51.75
C VAL A 301 28.57 19.37 51.06
N GLU A 302 28.71 19.15 49.74
CA GLU A 302 28.16 18.11 48.81
C GLU A 302 26.67 17.68 48.82
N GLY A 303 26.22 17.14 47.68
CA GLY A 303 25.13 16.15 47.67
C GLY A 303 24.22 16.18 46.44
N SER A 304 24.15 15.07 45.70
CA SER A 304 23.30 14.93 44.50
C SER A 304 21.95 14.26 44.78
N THR A 305 21.01 14.42 43.83
CA THR A 305 20.00 13.42 43.42
C THR A 305 18.86 13.03 44.37
N ILE A 306 17.61 13.22 43.91
CA ILE A 306 16.40 12.38 44.12
C ILE A 306 15.46 12.71 42.94
N LYS A 307 15.16 11.79 42.00
CA LYS A 307 14.11 10.74 42.01
C LYS A 307 12.68 11.33 42.15
N SER A 308 11.76 11.06 41.22
CA SER A 308 10.94 9.83 41.18
C SER A 308 10.28 9.66 39.78
N SER A 309 10.33 8.48 39.14
CA SER A 309 9.29 7.41 39.13
C SER A 309 7.96 7.85 38.48
N SER A 310 7.43 7.25 37.41
CA SER A 310 7.17 5.82 37.10
C SER A 310 7.17 5.55 35.56
N SER A 311 7.60 4.40 35.00
CA SER A 311 6.98 3.04 34.94
C SER A 311 5.67 2.98 34.10
N TRP A 312 5.46 2.17 33.04
CA TRP A 312 6.09 0.89 32.59
C TRP A 312 5.94 0.56 31.06
N THR A 313 6.94 -0.17 30.53
CA THR A 313 7.03 -1.21 29.46
C THR A 313 5.99 -1.48 28.33
N ARG A 314 6.53 -1.48 27.08
CA ARG A 314 6.65 -2.56 26.05
C ARG A 314 5.55 -2.98 25.03
N HIS A 315 6.04 -3.06 23.77
CA HIS A 315 5.84 -4.03 22.66
C HIS A 315 4.66 -3.96 21.64
N ALA A 316 5.08 -3.70 20.40
CA ALA A 316 4.88 -4.50 19.17
C ALA A 316 3.49 -4.62 18.49
N SER A 317 3.37 -3.88 17.38
CA SER A 317 2.87 -4.26 16.04
C SER A 317 1.80 -5.36 15.86
N ARG A 318 0.66 -4.98 15.26
CA ARG A 318 -0.02 -5.78 14.21
C ARG A 318 -0.97 -4.91 13.36
N GLU A 319 -1.02 -5.18 12.06
CA GLU A 319 -1.98 -4.59 11.11
C GLU A 319 -3.35 -5.29 11.20
N MET A 320 -4.47 -4.58 10.96
CA MET A 320 -5.23 -4.69 9.69
C MET A 320 -6.56 -3.89 9.68
N ASN A 321 -6.89 -3.43 8.47
CA ASN A 321 -8.22 -3.21 7.87
C ASN A 321 -9.24 -2.22 8.44
N THR A 322 -9.87 -1.52 7.50
CA THR A 322 -11.24 -1.02 7.52
C THR A 322 -11.90 -1.38 6.18
N ASP A 323 -12.97 -2.17 6.22
CA ASP A 323 -14.34 -1.85 5.76
C ASP A 323 -14.51 -0.71 4.72
N ALA A 324 -15.49 -0.70 3.80
CA ALA A 324 -16.47 -1.67 3.29
C ALA A 324 -17.18 -1.01 2.08
N GLU A 325 -18.06 -1.75 1.38
CA GLU A 325 -19.41 -1.33 0.89
C GLU A 325 -19.85 -2.14 -0.36
N GLU A 326 -21.16 -2.37 -0.47
CA GLU A 326 -21.79 -3.36 -1.34
C GLU A 326 -23.09 -2.80 -1.98
N GLU A 327 -23.26 -2.97 -3.30
CA GLU A 327 -24.58 -3.14 -3.95
C GLU A 327 -24.39 -4.00 -5.21
N GLY A 328 -25.25 -4.94 -5.60
CA GLY A 328 -26.45 -5.47 -4.93
C GLY A 328 -27.37 -6.17 -5.95
N THR A 329 -27.98 -7.32 -5.58
CA THR A 329 -29.28 -7.89 -6.01
C THR A 329 -29.30 -9.43 -5.94
N GLY A 330 -30.40 -10.04 -5.47
CA GLY A 330 -30.73 -11.43 -5.89
C GLY A 330 -31.20 -12.47 -4.85
N ASP A 331 -32.39 -12.26 -4.28
CA ASP A 331 -33.33 -13.32 -3.84
C ASP A 331 -33.06 -14.15 -2.55
N ARG A 332 -34.10 -14.89 -2.14
CA ARG A 332 -34.46 -15.27 -0.77
C ARG A 332 -34.08 -16.72 -0.40
N GLY A 333 -33.71 -16.96 0.86
CA GLY A 333 -33.57 -18.33 1.38
C GLY A 333 -33.24 -18.42 2.87
N SER A 334 -34.24 -18.25 3.75
CA SER A 334 -34.03 -18.40 5.20
C SER A 334 -33.86 -19.87 5.60
N SER A 335 -32.64 -20.25 6.03
CA SER A 335 -32.43 -21.43 6.88
C SER A 335 -31.24 -21.20 7.81
N SER A 336 -31.45 -21.42 9.11
CA SER A 336 -30.45 -21.18 10.14
C SER A 336 -29.27 -22.16 10.06
N LYS A 337 -28.07 -21.68 9.75
CA LYS A 337 -26.82 -22.45 9.88
C LYS A 337 -26.00 -21.97 11.07
N PHE A 338 -25.86 -22.82 12.08
CA PHE A 338 -24.85 -22.64 13.12
C PHE A 338 -23.46 -22.86 12.52
N HIS A 339 -22.62 -21.83 12.49
CA HIS A 339 -21.22 -21.95 12.10
C HIS A 339 -20.34 -22.03 13.35
N VAL A 340 -19.87 -23.24 13.68
CA VAL A 340 -18.73 -23.44 14.59
C VAL A 340 -17.46 -23.39 13.73
N SER A 341 -16.73 -22.28 13.81
CA SER A 341 -15.40 -22.15 13.22
C SER A 341 -14.35 -22.59 14.23
N GLN A 342 -13.85 -23.82 14.09
CA GLN A 342 -12.70 -24.30 14.86
C GLN A 342 -11.47 -24.26 13.95
N GLN A 343 -10.60 -23.26 14.17
CA GLN A 343 -9.33 -23.15 13.48
C GLN A 343 -8.25 -23.91 14.24
N SER A 344 -7.73 -24.98 13.65
CA SER A 344 -6.47 -25.61 14.02
C SER A 344 -5.47 -25.42 12.87
N SER A 345 -4.26 -24.99 13.20
CA SER A 345 -3.16 -24.84 12.24
C SER A 345 -2.00 -25.75 12.61
N ALA A 346 -1.45 -26.43 11.61
CA ALA A 346 -0.25 -27.25 11.71
C ALA A 346 0.60 -26.98 10.47
N THR A 347 1.91 -26.81 10.65
CA THR A 347 2.86 -26.63 9.55
C THR A 347 3.47 -27.96 9.18
N GLY A 348 3.28 -28.41 7.94
CA GLY A 348 3.65 -29.75 7.49
C GLY A 348 3.88 -29.82 5.98
N SER A 349 4.57 -30.88 5.54
CA SER A 349 4.75 -31.19 4.12
C SER A 349 3.45 -31.77 3.54
N ILE A 350 2.84 -31.03 2.62
CA ILE A 350 1.63 -31.44 1.90
C ILE A 350 2.03 -32.09 0.58
N SER A 351 1.43 -33.23 0.26
CA SER A 351 1.59 -33.95 -1.01
C SER A 351 0.25 -34.06 -1.75
N ILE A 352 0.31 -34.17 -3.07
CA ILE A 352 -0.87 -34.45 -3.92
C ILE A 352 -1.07 -35.96 -3.92
N GLU A 353 -2.22 -36.43 -3.44
CA GLU A 353 -2.57 -37.85 -3.39
C GLU A 353 -3.33 -38.30 -4.65
N GLU A 354 -4.18 -37.42 -5.20
CA GLU A 354 -4.93 -37.67 -6.44
C GLU A 354 -5.17 -36.36 -7.20
N CYS A 355 -5.07 -36.40 -8.53
CA CYS A 355 -5.56 -35.35 -9.42
C CYS A 355 -6.68 -35.94 -10.30
N GLY A 356 -7.84 -35.29 -10.35
CA GLY A 356 -8.93 -35.74 -11.21
C GLY A 356 -8.51 -35.72 -12.69
N ASN A 357 -8.94 -36.71 -13.47
CA ASN A 357 -8.47 -36.95 -14.85
C ASN A 357 -8.69 -35.78 -15.84
N GLU A 358 -9.49 -34.78 -15.47
CA GLU A 358 -9.76 -33.56 -16.25
C GLU A 358 -9.23 -32.27 -15.58
N GLY A 359 -8.49 -32.38 -14.48
CA GLY A 359 -7.96 -31.23 -13.72
C GLY A 359 -8.98 -30.51 -12.82
N ASN A 360 -10.23 -30.97 -12.78
CA ASN A 360 -11.34 -30.32 -12.06
C ASN A 360 -11.17 -30.31 -10.52
N PHE A 361 -10.32 -31.16 -9.95
CA PHE A 361 -9.99 -31.16 -8.51
C PHE A 361 -8.64 -31.82 -8.23
N ILE A 362 -8.08 -31.52 -7.05
CA ILE A 362 -6.84 -32.11 -6.52
C ILE A 362 -7.07 -32.48 -5.04
N HIS A 363 -6.78 -33.71 -4.66
CA HIS A 363 -6.75 -34.14 -3.26
C HIS A 363 -5.35 -33.91 -2.68
N LEU A 364 -5.30 -33.08 -1.63
CA LEU A 364 -4.08 -32.76 -0.90
C LEU A 364 -4.07 -33.51 0.43
N LYS A 365 -2.98 -34.25 0.69
CA LYS A 365 -2.74 -34.96 1.95
C LYS A 365 -1.62 -34.28 2.71
N ASN A 366 -1.91 -33.80 3.92
CA ASN A 366 -0.83 -33.37 4.82
C ASN A 366 -0.14 -34.60 5.40
N SER A 367 1.16 -34.72 5.18
CA SER A 367 1.99 -35.85 5.61
C SER A 367 2.78 -35.56 6.89
N SER A 368 2.55 -34.42 7.57
CA SER A 368 3.09 -34.23 8.92
C SER A 368 2.38 -35.14 9.91
N ASP A 369 3.15 -36.01 10.57
CA ASP A 369 2.71 -36.73 11.77
C ASP A 369 2.19 -35.73 12.84
N LYS A 370 1.22 -36.22 13.64
CA LYS A 370 0.37 -35.42 14.54
C LYS A 370 1.09 -34.72 15.68
#